data_AF-A0A2T4DAX5-F1
#
_entry.id   AF-A0A2T4DAX5-F1
#
_cell.length_a   1.000
_cell.length_b   1.000
_cell.length_c   1.000
_cell.angle_alpha   90.00
_cell.angle_beta   90.00
_cell.angle_gamma   90.00
#
_symmetry.space_group_name_H-M   'P 1'
#
loop_
_entity.id
_entity.type
_entity.pdbx_description
1 polymer ?
#
loop_
_entity_poly.entity_id
_entity_poly.type
_entity_poly.pdbx_seq_one_letter_code
_entity_poly.pdbx_strand_id
1 'polypeptide(L)'
;SNPGGGGGGSANPSGPNGLCAHPFIEGMWVDCDAVICSENYVADENGECVPDCGEDMILDDEGNCTTVADLWENDICFDDGTFKENECVLSIWNSLIHSNSAFGMLDGFLGENPQVKICFRIANLDDTSDNDINGNATPTYFRNKLNNVTIRLNSQRLDRSMLSIARTLLHEMIHAELFRLLDEAGYRYEYEMFAGSTQSLALIWAFLQDNDYLQHEIMAQNYIDLMTDALSELNPFLSSTGFINYCNQNPEW
;
A
#
# COMPACT_ATOMS: atom_id res chain seq x y z
N SER A 1 28.47 53.30 -18.60
CA SER A 1 28.20 52.01 -19.25
C SER A 1 27.52 51.10 -18.24
N ASN A 2 26.25 50.77 -18.46
CA ASN A 2 25.68 49.48 -18.02
C ASN A 2 26.21 48.38 -18.97
N PRO A 3 26.21 47.06 -18.68
CA PRO A 3 25.07 46.25 -18.18
C PRO A 3 25.49 45.24 -17.09
N GLY A 4 24.64 44.40 -16.47
CA GLY A 4 23.23 44.08 -16.63
C GLY A 4 22.80 43.10 -15.51
N GLY A 5 21.54 43.18 -15.11
CA GLY A 5 20.94 42.31 -14.10
C GLY A 5 20.41 41.00 -14.68
N GLY A 6 20.33 39.99 -13.81
CA GLY A 6 19.51 38.79 -14.00
C GLY A 6 18.63 38.66 -12.76
N GLY A 7 17.32 38.87 -12.93
CA GLY A 7 16.33 38.64 -11.89
C GLY A 7 16.01 37.15 -11.77
N GLY A 8 16.14 36.61 -10.57
CA GLY A 8 15.48 35.37 -10.18
C GLY A 8 14.09 35.73 -9.68
N GLY A 9 13.06 35.33 -10.43
CA GLY A 9 11.68 35.43 -9.96
C GLY A 9 11.43 34.36 -8.92
N SER A 10 11.07 34.75 -7.70
CA SER A 10 10.35 33.86 -6.80
C SER A 10 8.98 33.59 -7.41
N ALA A 11 8.70 32.32 -7.67
CA ALA A 11 7.34 31.87 -7.92
C ALA A 11 6.52 32.17 -6.66
N ASN A 12 5.50 33.00 -6.82
CA ASN A 12 4.52 33.27 -5.77
C ASN A 12 3.50 32.11 -5.83
N PRO A 13 3.32 31.31 -4.76
CA PRO A 13 2.29 30.27 -4.76
C PRO A 13 0.93 30.98 -4.82
N SER A 14 0.32 30.93 -6.00
CA SER A 14 -0.93 31.61 -6.31
C SER A 14 -2.08 30.62 -6.13
N GLY A 15 -2.19 30.07 -4.93
CA GLY A 15 -3.34 29.26 -4.48
C GLY A 15 -4.13 30.03 -3.40
N PRO A 16 -5.46 29.93 -3.34
CA PRO A 16 -6.30 30.78 -2.50
C PRO A 16 -6.11 30.62 -0.98
N ASN A 17 -5.31 29.67 -0.50
CA ASN A 17 -5.23 29.31 0.92
C ASN A 17 -3.81 29.34 1.55
N GLY A 18 -2.77 29.71 0.79
CA GLY A 18 -1.40 29.83 1.33
C GLY A 18 -1.08 31.27 1.71
N LEU A 19 -1.07 31.61 3.00
CA LEU A 19 -0.57 32.89 3.48
C LEU A 19 0.87 32.72 3.99
N CYS A 20 1.84 33.29 3.28
CA CYS A 20 3.11 33.66 3.89
C CYS A 20 2.83 34.79 4.91
N ALA A 21 2.55 34.44 6.16
CA ALA A 21 2.32 35.42 7.21
C ALA A 21 3.66 36.10 7.58
N HIS A 22 3.84 37.36 7.19
CA HIS A 22 4.94 38.18 7.68
C HIS A 22 4.56 38.90 8.98
N PRO A 23 5.14 38.55 10.14
CA PRO A 23 5.43 39.55 11.16
C PRO A 23 6.81 40.15 10.86
N PHE A 24 6.84 41.40 10.42
CA PHE A 24 8.07 42.17 10.30
C PHE A 24 8.60 42.46 11.72
N ILE A 25 9.51 41.63 12.22
CA ILE A 25 10.31 41.92 13.42
C ILE A 25 11.73 42.24 12.94
N GLU A 26 12.21 43.42 13.31
CA GLU A 26 13.48 44.00 12.87
C GLU A 26 14.67 43.02 13.01
N GLY A 27 15.28 42.64 11.88
CA GLY A 27 16.67 42.18 11.84
C GLY A 27 16.94 40.67 11.70
N MET A 28 15.94 39.81 11.55
CA MET A 28 16.14 38.38 11.24
C MET A 28 15.48 38.01 9.91
N TRP A 29 16.28 37.50 8.98
CA TRP A 29 15.76 36.71 7.86
C TRP A 29 15.23 35.41 8.45
N VAL A 30 13.91 35.24 8.45
CA VAL A 30 13.27 33.96 8.78
C VAL A 30 13.19 33.17 7.48
N ASP A 31 13.83 32.01 7.42
CA ASP A 31 13.66 31.08 6.29
C ASP A 31 12.17 30.76 6.14
N CYS A 32 11.63 31.01 4.94
CA CYS A 32 10.23 30.83 4.60
C CYS A 32 9.88 29.35 4.33
N ASP A 33 10.46 28.41 5.08
CA ASP A 33 10.31 26.97 4.82
C ASP A 33 9.06 26.37 5.49
N ALA A 34 8.31 27.15 6.27
CA ALA A 34 7.08 26.69 6.91
C ALA A 34 5.85 27.23 6.16
N VAL A 35 5.22 26.38 5.35
CA VAL A 35 3.88 26.63 4.80
C VAL A 35 2.89 26.67 5.96
N ILE A 36 2.24 27.81 6.17
CA ILE A 36 1.19 27.96 7.19
C ILE A 36 -0.15 27.87 6.49
N CYS A 37 -0.85 26.75 6.72
CA CYS A 37 -2.19 26.53 6.21
C CYS A 37 -3.25 27.12 7.14
N SER A 38 -4.40 27.49 6.57
CA SER A 38 -5.56 27.94 7.33
C SER A 38 -6.12 26.83 8.22
N GLU A 39 -6.94 27.20 9.21
CA GLU A 39 -7.62 26.25 10.09
C GLU A 39 -8.41 25.19 9.27
N ASN A 40 -8.21 23.90 9.57
CA ASN A 40 -8.67 22.72 8.81
C ASN A 40 -7.94 22.42 7.49
N TYR A 41 -6.69 22.87 7.34
CA TYR A 41 -5.83 22.52 6.21
C TYR A 41 -4.42 22.18 6.70
N VAL A 42 -3.76 21.22 6.04
CA VAL A 42 -2.37 20.82 6.26
C VAL A 42 -1.57 20.96 4.97
N ALA A 43 -0.26 21.18 5.07
CA ALA A 43 0.61 21.24 3.90
C ALA A 43 0.93 19.81 3.42
N ASP A 44 0.72 19.53 2.14
CA ASP A 44 1.15 18.29 1.51
C ASP A 44 2.67 18.26 1.25
N GLU A 45 3.16 17.18 0.65
CA GLU A 45 4.58 17.01 0.30
C GLU A 45 5.13 18.04 -0.71
N ASN A 46 4.23 18.72 -1.44
CA ASN A 46 4.56 19.78 -2.40
C ASN A 46 4.45 21.18 -1.78
N GLY A 47 4.05 21.27 -0.50
CA GLY A 47 3.81 22.54 0.19
C GLY A 47 2.50 23.22 -0.20
N GLU A 48 1.54 22.48 -0.76
CA GLU A 48 0.19 22.96 -1.01
C GLU A 48 -0.72 22.67 0.18
N CYS A 49 -1.57 23.64 0.53
CA CYS A 49 -2.52 23.48 1.63
C CYS A 49 -3.73 22.68 1.18
N VAL A 50 -3.83 21.44 1.66
CA VAL A 50 -4.93 20.52 1.40
C VAL A 50 -5.82 20.37 2.64
N PRO A 51 -7.11 20.01 2.50
CA PRO A 51 -8.01 19.84 3.65
C PRO A 51 -7.44 18.86 4.68
N ASP A 52 -7.54 19.23 5.96
CA ASP A 52 -7.24 18.35 7.09
C ASP A 52 -8.44 17.42 7.31
N CYS A 53 -8.34 16.20 6.80
CA CYS A 53 -9.46 15.25 6.81
C CYS A 53 -9.71 14.58 8.16
N GLY A 54 -8.84 14.80 9.16
CA GLY A 54 -8.92 14.15 10.46
C GLY A 54 -8.45 12.69 10.42
N GLU A 55 -8.55 12.01 11.57
CA GLU A 55 -8.16 10.60 11.68
C GLU A 55 -9.07 9.72 10.79
N ASP A 56 -8.46 8.77 10.06
CA ASP A 56 -9.10 7.75 9.22
C ASP A 56 -9.78 8.21 7.91
N MET A 57 -9.46 9.41 7.44
CA MET A 57 -9.97 9.96 6.17
C MET A 57 -8.82 10.43 5.28
N ILE A 58 -8.95 10.21 3.97
CA ILE A 58 -7.97 10.65 2.96
C ILE A 58 -8.63 11.56 1.92
N LEU A 59 -7.84 12.34 1.20
CA LEU A 59 -8.33 13.12 0.08
C LEU A 59 -8.48 12.23 -1.15
N ASP A 60 -9.64 12.29 -1.80
CA ASP A 60 -9.83 11.72 -3.14
C ASP A 60 -9.19 12.59 -4.24
N ASP A 61 -9.20 12.09 -5.47
CA ASP A 61 -8.68 12.77 -6.66
C ASP A 61 -9.45 14.08 -6.96
N GLU A 62 -10.66 14.24 -6.41
CA GLU A 62 -11.47 15.46 -6.48
C GLU A 62 -11.23 16.44 -5.32
N GLY A 63 -10.33 16.11 -4.38
CA GLY A 63 -9.97 16.93 -3.23
C GLY A 63 -11.00 16.94 -2.09
N ASN A 64 -11.87 15.93 -2.01
CA ASN A 64 -12.80 15.74 -0.90
C ASN A 64 -12.24 14.74 0.11
N CYS A 65 -12.53 14.97 1.39
CA CYS A 65 -12.25 13.99 2.42
C CYS A 65 -13.23 12.81 2.28
N THR A 66 -12.69 11.65 1.98
CA THR A 66 -13.42 10.39 1.85
C THR A 66 -12.85 9.36 2.83
N THR A 67 -13.62 8.31 3.10
CA THR A 67 -13.02 7.17 3.77
C THR A 67 -12.20 6.40 2.74
N VAL A 68 -11.06 5.93 3.21
CA VAL A 68 -10.31 4.82 2.64
C VAL A 68 -11.26 3.73 2.07
N ALA A 69 -12.26 3.29 2.85
CA ALA A 69 -13.21 2.26 2.44
C ALA A 69 -14.10 2.65 1.23
N ASP A 70 -14.49 3.92 1.10
CA ASP A 70 -15.36 4.39 0.02
C ASP A 70 -14.65 4.47 -1.35
N LEU A 71 -13.34 4.74 -1.37
CA LEU A 71 -12.53 4.64 -2.58
C LEU A 71 -12.41 3.18 -3.07
N TRP A 72 -12.50 2.22 -2.15
CA TRP A 72 -12.14 0.82 -2.39
C TRP A 72 -13.25 -0.05 -2.98
N GLU A 73 -14.51 0.24 -2.67
CA GLU A 73 -15.62 -0.60 -3.16
C GLU A 73 -15.77 -0.57 -4.69
N ASN A 74 -15.21 0.44 -5.37
CA ASN A 74 -15.39 0.64 -6.82
C ASN A 74 -14.28 -0.03 -7.67
N ASP A 75 -13.05 -0.11 -7.18
CA ASP A 75 -11.89 -0.55 -7.99
C ASP A 75 -11.51 -2.03 -7.79
N ILE A 76 -12.04 -2.66 -6.74
CA ILE A 76 -11.76 -4.06 -6.40
C ILE A 76 -12.84 -4.99 -6.97
N CYS A 77 -12.43 -6.02 -7.73
CA CYS A 77 -13.36 -7.06 -8.16
C CYS A 77 -13.51 -8.21 -7.16
N PHE A 78 -14.71 -8.75 -7.11
CA PHE A 78 -15.01 -10.01 -6.42
C PHE A 78 -15.54 -11.00 -7.48
N ASP A 79 -14.63 -11.82 -8.01
CA ASP A 79 -14.70 -12.45 -9.33
C ASP A 79 -15.92 -13.38 -9.53
N ASP A 80 -16.38 -14.04 -8.46
CA ASP A 80 -17.48 -15.02 -8.51
C ASP A 80 -18.42 -14.96 -7.28
N GLY A 81 -18.33 -13.90 -6.47
CA GLY A 81 -19.17 -13.71 -5.28
C GLY A 81 -18.78 -14.57 -4.07
N THR A 82 -18.01 -15.65 -4.24
CA THR A 82 -17.64 -16.59 -3.16
C THR A 82 -16.99 -15.92 -1.96
N PHE A 83 -16.22 -14.86 -2.21
CA PHE A 83 -15.60 -14.05 -1.18
C PHE A 83 -16.63 -13.26 -0.35
N LYS A 84 -17.59 -12.60 -1.03
CA LYS A 84 -18.65 -11.81 -0.36
C LYS A 84 -19.68 -12.70 0.35
N GLU A 85 -19.88 -13.92 -0.12
CA GLU A 85 -20.80 -14.87 0.48
C GLU A 85 -20.24 -15.54 1.76
N ASN A 86 -18.92 -15.48 1.98
CA ASN A 86 -18.29 -16.02 3.18
C ASN A 86 -18.22 -14.95 4.28
N GLU A 87 -19.14 -15.01 5.25
CA GLU A 87 -19.25 -14.03 6.34
C GLU A 87 -17.94 -13.86 7.14
N CYS A 88 -17.20 -14.96 7.38
CA CYS A 88 -15.94 -14.91 8.11
C CYS A 88 -14.88 -14.11 7.35
N VAL A 89 -14.64 -14.46 6.09
CA VAL A 89 -13.66 -13.78 5.24
C VAL A 89 -14.07 -12.33 4.99
N LEU A 90 -15.35 -12.07 4.74
CA LEU A 90 -15.86 -10.72 4.55
C LEU A 90 -15.70 -9.86 5.82
N SER A 91 -15.91 -10.42 7.01
CA SER A 91 -15.70 -9.66 8.27
C SER A 91 -14.24 -9.25 8.48
N ILE A 92 -13.31 -10.14 8.10
CA ILE A 92 -11.87 -9.86 8.15
C ILE A 92 -11.51 -8.78 7.14
N TRP A 93 -11.99 -8.92 5.90
CA TRP A 93 -11.81 -7.92 4.86
C TRP A 93 -12.33 -6.56 5.30
N ASN A 94 -13.57 -6.49 5.79
CA ASN A 94 -14.18 -5.26 6.28
C ASN A 94 -13.40 -4.65 7.46
N SER A 95 -12.62 -5.42 8.19
CA SER A 95 -11.76 -4.86 9.24
C SER A 95 -10.41 -4.38 8.66
N LEU A 96 -9.86 -5.13 7.69
CA LEU A 96 -8.62 -4.76 6.99
C LEU A 96 -8.76 -3.49 6.17
N ILE A 97 -9.89 -3.28 5.48
CA ILE A 97 -10.09 -2.10 4.64
C ILE A 97 -10.19 -0.78 5.43
N HIS A 98 -10.32 -0.83 6.76
CA HIS A 98 -10.26 0.36 7.60
C HIS A 98 -8.87 0.55 8.24
N SER A 99 -7.91 -0.33 7.93
CA SER A 99 -6.53 -0.22 8.39
C SER A 99 -5.71 0.60 7.41
N ASN A 100 -5.18 1.74 7.84
CA ASN A 100 -4.29 2.59 7.02
C ASN A 100 -3.06 1.79 6.53
N SER A 101 -2.54 0.88 7.35
CA SER A 101 -1.41 0.02 7.02
C SER A 101 -1.76 -1.02 5.95
N ALA A 102 -2.91 -1.68 6.06
CA ALA A 102 -3.40 -2.56 4.99
C ALA A 102 -3.72 -1.78 3.72
N PHE A 103 -4.11 -0.51 3.87
CA PHE A 103 -4.39 0.41 2.77
C PHE A 103 -3.20 0.69 1.89
N GLY A 104 -2.07 1.05 2.49
CA GLY A 104 -0.83 1.33 1.76
C GLY A 104 -0.33 0.16 0.90
N MET A 105 -0.79 -1.08 1.15
CA MET A 105 -0.45 -2.23 0.31
C MET A 105 -1.19 -2.28 -1.03
N LEU A 106 -2.32 -1.60 -1.17
CA LEU A 106 -3.15 -1.65 -2.38
C LEU A 106 -3.13 -0.36 -3.19
N ASP A 107 -2.42 0.68 -2.74
CA ASP A 107 -2.45 2.02 -3.35
C ASP A 107 -2.25 2.00 -4.87
N GLY A 108 -1.29 1.20 -5.35
CA GLY A 108 -1.01 1.06 -6.78
C GLY A 108 -2.12 0.39 -7.63
N PHE A 109 -3.17 -0.14 -7.02
CA PHE A 109 -4.33 -0.77 -7.68
C PHE A 109 -5.57 0.12 -7.72
N LEU A 110 -5.48 1.36 -7.24
CA LEU A 110 -6.62 2.25 -7.01
C LEU A 110 -6.56 3.50 -7.91
N GLY A 111 -7.66 4.26 -7.96
CA GLY A 111 -7.77 5.55 -8.64
C GLY A 111 -8.49 5.47 -9.99
N GLU A 112 -8.71 6.60 -10.66
CA GLU A 112 -9.54 6.65 -11.89
C GLU A 112 -9.05 5.75 -13.06
N ASN A 113 -7.77 5.36 -13.06
CA ASN A 113 -7.17 4.51 -14.09
C ASN A 113 -6.16 3.52 -13.49
N PRO A 114 -6.62 2.49 -12.75
CA PRO A 114 -5.71 1.54 -12.15
C PRO A 114 -4.99 0.78 -13.28
N GLN A 115 -3.67 0.79 -13.28
CA GLN A 115 -2.87 0.13 -14.32
C GLN A 115 -3.12 -1.38 -14.38
N VAL A 116 -3.49 -1.95 -13.23
CA VAL A 116 -3.74 -3.37 -13.03
C VAL A 116 -4.98 -3.53 -12.16
N LYS A 117 -5.89 -4.44 -12.52
CA LYS A 117 -7.07 -4.75 -11.71
C LYS A 117 -6.74 -5.81 -10.64
N ILE A 118 -7.23 -5.65 -9.41
CA ILE A 118 -7.12 -6.68 -8.36
C ILE A 118 -8.47 -7.36 -8.09
N CYS A 119 -8.51 -8.70 -8.12
CA CYS A 119 -9.70 -9.49 -7.81
C CYS A 119 -9.51 -10.41 -6.61
N PHE A 120 -10.55 -10.55 -5.79
CA PHE A 120 -10.60 -11.50 -4.66
C PHE A 120 -11.62 -12.61 -4.92
N ARG A 121 -11.28 -13.84 -4.50
CA ARG A 121 -12.18 -15.00 -4.51
C ARG A 121 -11.77 -16.09 -3.51
N ILE A 122 -12.68 -17.01 -3.24
CA ILE A 122 -12.41 -18.24 -2.51
C ILE A 122 -12.46 -19.40 -3.51
N ALA A 123 -11.47 -20.28 -3.50
CA ALA A 123 -11.40 -21.40 -4.45
C ALA A 123 -10.81 -22.65 -3.79
N ASN A 124 -11.07 -23.83 -4.35
CA ASN A 124 -10.29 -25.00 -4.00
C ASN A 124 -8.91 -24.90 -4.69
N LEU A 125 -7.84 -24.91 -3.88
CA LEU A 125 -6.46 -24.84 -4.38
C LEU A 125 -5.73 -26.19 -4.26
N ASP A 126 -6.39 -27.23 -3.75
CA ASP A 126 -5.77 -28.55 -3.50
C ASP A 126 -5.53 -29.36 -4.79
N ASP A 127 -5.95 -28.86 -5.96
CA ASP A 127 -5.57 -29.41 -7.27
C ASP A 127 -4.17 -28.95 -7.74
N THR A 128 -3.50 -28.11 -6.95
CA THR A 128 -2.09 -27.76 -7.18
C THR A 128 -1.20 -28.83 -6.57
N SER A 129 0.02 -29.03 -7.11
CA SER A 129 0.95 -30.06 -6.63
C SER A 129 1.44 -29.87 -5.19
N ASP A 130 1.02 -28.79 -4.54
CA ASP A 130 1.30 -28.45 -3.17
C ASP A 130 -0.02 -28.37 -2.39
N ASN A 131 -0.31 -29.44 -1.66
CA ASN A 131 -1.54 -29.54 -0.87
C ASN A 131 -1.53 -28.57 0.32
N ASP A 132 -0.43 -27.84 0.59
CA ASP A 132 -0.26 -27.01 1.79
C ASP A 132 -0.52 -25.50 1.60
N ILE A 133 -1.10 -25.11 0.48
CA ILE A 133 -1.30 -23.69 0.14
C ILE A 133 -2.55 -23.11 0.82
N ASN A 134 -2.36 -22.02 1.57
CA ASN A 134 -3.43 -21.28 2.25
C ASN A 134 -4.12 -20.23 1.35
N GLY A 135 -3.40 -19.73 0.35
CA GLY A 135 -3.88 -18.76 -0.63
C GLY A 135 -2.86 -18.60 -1.75
N ASN A 136 -3.24 -17.91 -2.83
CA ASN A 136 -2.30 -17.51 -3.87
C ASN A 136 -2.69 -16.22 -4.58
N ALA A 137 -1.70 -15.45 -5.02
CA ALA A 137 -1.85 -14.39 -6.01
C ALA A 137 -1.48 -14.92 -7.41
N THR A 138 -2.36 -14.77 -8.39
CA THR A 138 -2.12 -15.20 -9.77
C THR A 138 -2.28 -14.03 -10.73
N PRO A 139 -1.25 -13.65 -11.49
CA PRO A 139 -1.35 -12.63 -12.52
C PRO A 139 -2.02 -13.19 -13.78
N THR A 140 -2.73 -12.35 -14.51
CA THR A 140 -3.13 -12.62 -15.89
C THR A 140 -2.65 -11.51 -16.80
N TYR A 141 -2.24 -11.90 -18.00
CA TYR A 141 -1.61 -11.02 -18.96
C TYR A 141 -2.48 -10.85 -20.21
N PHE A 142 -2.59 -9.63 -20.71
CA PHE A 142 -3.20 -9.32 -22.00
C PHE A 142 -2.23 -8.52 -22.85
N ARG A 143 -1.93 -9.01 -24.06
CA ARG A 143 -0.95 -8.38 -24.98
C ARG A 143 0.39 -8.05 -24.31
N ASN A 144 0.91 -8.98 -23.51
CA ASN A 144 2.18 -8.86 -22.76
C ASN A 144 2.22 -7.73 -21.71
N LYS A 145 1.06 -7.22 -21.29
CA LYS A 145 0.92 -6.35 -20.12
C LYS A 145 0.12 -7.07 -19.04
N LEU A 146 0.44 -6.81 -17.78
CA LEU A 146 -0.36 -7.24 -16.65
C LEU A 146 -1.75 -6.61 -16.78
N ASN A 147 -2.77 -7.45 -16.75
CA ASN A 147 -4.16 -7.03 -16.90
C ASN A 147 -4.89 -7.10 -15.56
N ASN A 148 -4.72 -8.21 -14.85
CA ASN A 148 -5.22 -8.34 -13.48
C ASN A 148 -4.34 -9.25 -12.64
N VAL A 149 -4.46 -9.12 -11.32
CA VAL A 149 -4.00 -10.11 -10.34
C VAL A 149 -5.20 -10.61 -9.56
N THR A 150 -5.35 -11.93 -9.46
CA THR A 150 -6.40 -12.56 -8.67
C THR A 150 -5.80 -13.16 -7.40
N ILE A 151 -6.24 -12.69 -6.24
CA ILE A 151 -5.97 -13.28 -4.93
C ILE A 151 -7.04 -14.32 -4.63
N ARG A 152 -6.62 -15.54 -4.33
CA ARG A 152 -7.51 -16.65 -3.93
C ARG A 152 -7.17 -17.13 -2.54
N LEU A 153 -8.18 -17.27 -1.69
CA LEU A 153 -8.05 -18.02 -0.45
C LEU A 153 -8.47 -19.49 -0.66
N ASN A 154 -7.73 -20.42 -0.07
CA ASN A 154 -8.07 -21.83 -0.18
C ASN A 154 -9.29 -22.18 0.67
N SER A 155 -10.38 -22.56 0.01
CA SER A 155 -11.64 -22.99 0.64
C SER A 155 -11.48 -24.14 1.64
N GLN A 156 -10.50 -25.02 1.47
CA GLN A 156 -10.26 -26.17 2.35
C GLN A 156 -9.46 -25.78 3.62
N ARG A 157 -8.99 -24.54 3.71
CA ARG A 157 -8.11 -24.04 4.78
C ARG A 157 -8.64 -22.78 5.45
N LEU A 158 -9.96 -22.61 5.47
CA LEU A 158 -10.61 -21.49 6.17
C LEU A 158 -10.96 -21.80 7.62
N ASP A 159 -10.91 -23.06 8.06
CA ASP A 159 -11.11 -23.45 9.47
C ASP A 159 -9.86 -23.17 10.32
N ARG A 160 -9.56 -21.88 10.49
CA ARG A 160 -8.42 -21.38 11.27
C ARG A 160 -8.72 -19.99 11.83
N SER A 161 -7.81 -19.46 12.64
CA SER A 161 -8.04 -18.16 13.30
C SER A 161 -8.21 -17.03 12.27
N MET A 162 -9.03 -16.03 12.62
CA MET A 162 -9.20 -14.82 11.80
C MET A 162 -7.86 -14.15 11.49
N LEU A 163 -6.95 -14.11 12.47
CA LEU A 163 -5.61 -13.56 12.28
C LEU A 163 -4.79 -14.34 11.24
N SER A 164 -4.91 -15.67 11.22
CA SER A 164 -4.22 -16.50 10.23
C SER A 164 -4.74 -16.25 8.82
N ILE A 165 -6.07 -16.09 8.67
CA ILE A 165 -6.71 -15.75 7.39
C ILE A 165 -6.30 -14.34 6.95
N ALA A 166 -6.34 -13.36 7.86
CA ALA A 166 -5.91 -11.99 7.60
C ALA A 166 -4.45 -11.92 7.14
N ARG A 167 -3.56 -12.64 7.83
CA ARG A 167 -2.14 -12.76 7.43
C ARG A 167 -2.01 -13.32 6.01
N THR A 168 -2.81 -14.32 5.66
CA THR A 168 -2.81 -14.85 4.27
C THR A 168 -3.27 -13.78 3.28
N LEU A 169 -4.36 -13.06 3.56
CA LEU A 169 -4.81 -11.97 2.67
C LEU A 169 -3.71 -10.94 2.43
N LEU A 170 -3.11 -10.40 3.51
CA LEU A 170 -2.03 -9.42 3.42
C LEU A 170 -0.81 -9.95 2.66
N HIS A 171 -0.43 -11.21 2.91
CA HIS A 171 0.66 -11.86 2.20
C HIS A 171 0.41 -11.94 0.69
N GLU A 172 -0.78 -12.35 0.27
CA GLU A 172 -1.13 -12.38 -1.15
C GLU A 172 -1.26 -10.98 -1.77
N MET A 173 -1.65 -9.97 -0.98
CA MET A 173 -1.66 -8.57 -1.42
C MET A 173 -0.25 -8.06 -1.73
N ILE A 174 0.75 -8.43 -0.92
CA ILE A 174 2.16 -8.12 -1.22
C ILE A 174 2.60 -8.79 -2.52
N HIS A 175 2.23 -10.06 -2.75
CA HIS A 175 2.51 -10.70 -4.03
C HIS A 175 1.87 -9.97 -5.20
N ALA A 176 0.63 -9.50 -5.06
CA ALA A 176 -0.02 -8.69 -6.08
C ALA A 176 0.78 -7.41 -6.36
N GLU A 177 1.16 -6.67 -5.33
CA GLU A 177 1.95 -5.44 -5.48
C GLU A 177 3.30 -5.69 -6.16
N LEU A 178 3.97 -6.80 -5.86
CA LEU A 178 5.20 -7.20 -6.54
C LEU A 178 4.99 -7.48 -8.04
N PHE A 179 3.88 -8.11 -8.42
CA PHE A 179 3.53 -8.26 -9.84
C PHE A 179 3.32 -6.90 -10.53
N ARG A 180 2.64 -5.96 -9.86
CA ARG A 180 2.40 -4.61 -10.38
C ARG A 180 3.70 -3.85 -10.58
N LEU A 181 4.55 -3.79 -9.56
CA LEU A 181 5.85 -3.13 -9.64
C LEU A 181 6.75 -3.75 -10.72
N LEU A 182 6.64 -5.07 -10.96
CA LEU A 182 7.38 -5.72 -12.04
C LEU A 182 6.87 -5.32 -13.43
N ASP A 183 5.55 -5.16 -13.59
CA ASP A 183 4.94 -4.64 -14.82
C ASP A 183 5.41 -3.21 -15.11
N GLU A 184 5.36 -2.36 -14.09
CA GLU A 184 5.84 -0.98 -14.14
C GLU A 184 7.34 -0.91 -14.52
N ALA A 185 8.14 -1.84 -14.01
CA ALA A 185 9.56 -1.95 -14.33
C ALA A 185 9.86 -2.55 -15.72
N GLY A 186 8.83 -2.97 -16.49
CA GLY A 186 9.00 -3.46 -17.86
C GLY A 186 9.50 -4.91 -18.00
N TYR A 187 9.42 -5.72 -16.94
CA TYR A 187 9.89 -7.12 -16.88
C TYR A 187 11.39 -7.35 -17.21
N ARG A 188 11.81 -8.62 -17.11
CA ARG A 188 13.21 -9.10 -17.09
C ARG A 188 13.96 -9.13 -18.45
N TYR A 189 13.43 -8.56 -19.55
CA TYR A 189 14.02 -8.78 -20.88
C TYR A 189 15.42 -8.15 -21.12
N GLU A 190 16.04 -7.51 -20.12
CA GLU A 190 17.41 -6.94 -20.17
C GLU A 190 18.33 -7.45 -19.04
N TYR A 191 18.30 -8.76 -18.79
CA TYR A 191 19.04 -9.42 -17.70
C TYR A 191 20.58 -9.23 -17.73
N GLU A 192 21.18 -8.96 -18.88
CA GLU A 192 22.64 -8.80 -19.02
C GLU A 192 23.19 -7.51 -18.36
N MET A 193 22.33 -6.59 -17.91
CA MET A 193 22.72 -5.36 -17.21
C MET A 193 22.53 -5.40 -15.67
N PHE A 194 22.01 -6.49 -15.11
CA PHE A 194 21.54 -6.55 -13.71
C PHE A 194 22.65 -6.57 -12.63
N ALA A 195 23.93 -6.62 -13.01
CA ALA A 195 25.04 -6.62 -12.07
C ALA A 195 25.52 -5.22 -11.61
N GLY A 196 24.83 -4.13 -11.99
CA GLY A 196 25.43 -2.79 -11.96
C GLY A 196 24.85 -1.72 -11.02
N SER A 197 23.53 -1.61 -10.84
CA SER A 197 22.99 -0.41 -10.20
C SER A 197 21.57 -0.60 -9.69
N THR A 198 21.40 -0.41 -8.37
CA THR A 198 20.13 -0.22 -7.64
C THR A 198 18.99 -1.14 -8.06
N GLN A 199 18.95 -2.32 -7.44
CA GLN A 199 17.90 -3.30 -7.66
C GLN A 199 16.61 -2.81 -6.98
N SER A 200 15.63 -2.35 -7.76
CA SER A 200 14.28 -2.19 -7.23
C SER A 200 13.78 -3.56 -6.75
N LEU A 201 13.07 -3.58 -5.63
CA LEU A 201 12.54 -4.79 -4.99
C LEU A 201 11.85 -5.74 -5.99
N ALA A 202 11.08 -5.19 -6.93
CA ALA A 202 10.41 -5.94 -7.99
C ALA A 202 11.35 -6.66 -8.96
N LEU A 203 12.50 -6.07 -9.27
CA LEU A 203 13.49 -6.70 -10.14
C LEU A 203 14.24 -7.83 -9.42
N ILE A 204 14.48 -7.69 -8.12
CA ILE A 204 15.03 -8.78 -7.29
C ILE A 204 14.03 -9.93 -7.21
N TRP A 205 12.76 -9.62 -6.99
CA TRP A 205 11.69 -10.60 -6.94
C TRP A 205 11.57 -11.37 -8.26
N ALA A 206 11.57 -10.69 -9.41
CA ALA A 206 11.53 -11.32 -10.74
C ALA A 206 12.74 -12.23 -11.04
N PHE A 207 13.90 -11.90 -10.47
CA PHE A 207 15.07 -12.77 -10.55
C PHE A 207 14.85 -14.06 -9.75
N LEU A 208 14.20 -13.95 -8.60
CA LEU A 208 14.02 -15.03 -7.62
C LEU A 208 12.71 -15.80 -7.78
N GLN A 209 11.92 -15.56 -8.83
CA GLN A 209 10.58 -16.14 -9.01
C GLN A 209 10.53 -17.69 -8.91
N ASP A 210 11.64 -18.37 -9.22
CA ASP A 210 11.77 -19.83 -9.11
C ASP A 210 12.34 -20.32 -7.75
N ASN A 211 12.68 -19.40 -6.85
CA ASN A 211 13.21 -19.66 -5.51
C ASN A 211 12.28 -19.09 -4.44
N ASP A 212 11.29 -19.88 -4.06
CA ASP A 212 10.25 -19.56 -3.07
C ASP A 212 10.83 -19.05 -1.74
N TYR A 213 11.87 -19.72 -1.23
CA TYR A 213 12.51 -19.37 0.04
C TYR A 213 13.09 -17.94 0.04
N LEU A 214 13.83 -17.59 -1.01
CA LEU A 214 14.47 -16.26 -1.09
C LEU A 214 13.45 -15.14 -1.35
N GLN A 215 12.35 -15.42 -2.05
CA GLN A 215 11.27 -14.45 -2.20
C GLN A 215 10.67 -14.10 -0.85
N HIS A 216 10.38 -15.10 -0.03
CA HIS A 216 9.81 -14.90 1.30
C HIS A 216 10.76 -14.16 2.25
N GLU A 217 12.07 -14.42 2.20
CA GLU A 217 13.05 -13.65 2.99
C GLU A 217 13.07 -12.17 2.62
N ILE A 218 13.01 -11.86 1.33
CA ILE A 218 13.01 -10.48 0.86
C ILE A 218 11.69 -9.79 1.19
N MET A 219 10.55 -10.46 1.02
CA MET A 219 9.26 -9.93 1.45
C MET A 219 9.27 -9.65 2.95
N ALA A 220 9.81 -10.56 3.77
CA ALA A 220 9.94 -10.34 5.20
C ALA A 220 10.81 -9.12 5.52
N GLN A 221 11.93 -8.91 4.83
CA GLN A 221 12.79 -7.74 5.07
C GLN A 221 12.13 -6.40 4.71
N ASN A 222 11.14 -6.38 3.82
CA ASN A 222 10.57 -5.13 3.28
C ASN A 222 9.13 -4.86 3.73
N TYR A 223 8.36 -5.88 4.10
CA TYR A 223 6.93 -5.76 4.39
C TYR A 223 6.51 -6.28 5.77
N ILE A 224 7.43 -6.81 6.59
CA ILE A 224 7.07 -7.38 7.91
C ILE A 224 6.46 -6.33 8.85
N ASP A 225 6.98 -5.10 8.84
CA ASP A 225 6.47 -4.02 9.68
C ASP A 225 5.05 -3.64 9.25
N LEU A 226 4.84 -3.45 7.94
CA LEU A 226 3.54 -3.13 7.38
C LEU A 226 2.49 -4.23 7.65
N MET A 227 2.88 -5.51 7.54
CA MET A 227 2.02 -6.63 7.93
C MET A 227 1.71 -6.63 9.43
N THR A 228 2.70 -6.32 10.27
CA THR A 228 2.55 -6.31 11.72
C THR A 228 1.58 -5.21 12.15
N ASP A 229 1.72 -4.02 11.58
CA ASP A 229 0.85 -2.88 11.86
C ASP A 229 -0.59 -3.19 11.46
N ALA A 230 -0.81 -3.67 10.23
CA ALA A 230 -2.15 -4.06 9.74
C ALA A 230 -2.80 -5.16 10.62
N LEU A 231 -2.04 -6.18 11.03
CA LEU A 231 -2.55 -7.25 11.89
C LEU A 231 -2.82 -6.77 13.33
N SER A 232 -2.08 -5.77 13.80
CA SER A 232 -2.25 -5.19 15.13
C SER A 232 -3.52 -4.34 15.24
N GLU A 233 -3.90 -3.67 14.16
CA GLU A 233 -5.14 -2.88 14.04
C GLU A 233 -6.38 -3.79 14.01
N LEU A 234 -6.27 -4.97 13.40
CA LEU A 234 -7.34 -5.98 13.39
C LEU A 234 -7.67 -6.56 14.77
N ASN A 235 -6.69 -6.62 15.66
CA ASN A 235 -6.88 -7.17 16.99
C ASN A 235 -6.07 -6.36 18.01
N PRO A 236 -6.71 -5.35 18.65
CA PRO A 236 -6.07 -4.50 19.64
C PRO A 236 -5.46 -5.25 20.83
N PHE A 237 -5.85 -6.51 21.06
CA PHE A 237 -5.21 -7.35 22.06
C PHE A 237 -3.77 -7.74 21.67
N LEU A 238 -3.48 -7.93 20.39
CA LEU A 238 -2.14 -8.27 19.88
C LEU A 238 -1.16 -7.11 20.01
N SER A 239 -1.64 -5.87 19.91
CA SER A 239 -0.86 -4.66 20.20
C SER A 239 -0.81 -4.31 21.70
N SER A 240 -1.51 -5.06 22.55
CA SER A 240 -1.54 -4.75 23.98
C SER A 240 -0.19 -5.04 24.65
N THR A 241 0.18 -4.19 25.61
CA THR A 241 1.35 -4.44 26.48
C THR A 241 1.26 -5.80 27.18
N GLY A 242 0.05 -6.31 27.43
CA GLY A 242 -0.17 -7.63 27.98
C GLY A 242 0.33 -8.76 27.06
N PHE A 243 0.03 -8.68 25.77
CA PHE A 243 0.50 -9.65 24.79
C PHE A 243 2.01 -9.50 24.51
N ILE A 244 2.51 -8.26 24.37
CA ILE A 244 3.95 -8.00 24.20
C ILE A 244 4.74 -8.57 25.40
N ASN A 245 4.27 -8.34 26.62
CA ASN A 245 4.88 -8.91 27.82
C ASN A 245 4.81 -10.45 27.84
N TYR A 246 3.70 -11.03 27.37
CA TYR A 246 3.57 -12.48 27.24
C TYR A 246 4.59 -13.06 26.25
N CYS A 247 4.76 -12.47 25.06
CA CYS A 247 5.76 -12.90 24.07
C CYS A 247 7.19 -12.74 24.61
N ASN A 248 7.53 -11.61 25.24
CA ASN A 248 8.85 -11.38 25.83
C ASN A 248 9.18 -12.35 26.96
N GLN A 249 8.16 -12.85 27.67
CA GLN A 249 8.31 -13.86 28.73
C GLN A 249 8.33 -15.30 28.19
N ASN A 250 7.96 -15.51 26.93
CA ASN A 250 7.92 -16.82 26.27
C ASN A 250 8.60 -16.74 24.89
N PRO A 251 9.94 -16.60 24.83
CA PRO A 251 10.67 -16.36 23.57
C PRO A 251 10.84 -17.60 22.67
N GLU A 252 10.35 -18.77 23.07
CA GLU A 252 10.48 -20.03 22.29
C GLU A 252 9.35 -20.25 21.26
N TRP A 253 8.69 -19.17 20.82
CA TRP A 253 7.72 -19.19 19.72
C TRP A 253 8.36 -18.73 18.42
#